data_AF-A0A849AXA7-F1
#
_entry.id   AF-A0A849AXA7-F1
#
_cell.length_a   1.000
_cell.length_b   1.000
_cell.length_c   1.000
_cell.angle_alpha   90.00
_cell.angle_beta   90.00
_cell.angle_gamma   90.00
#
_symmetry.space_group_name_H-M   'P 1'
#
loop_
_entity.id
_entity.type
_entity.pdbx_description
1 polymer ?
#
loop_
_entity_poly.entity_id
_entity_poly.type
_entity_poly.pdbx_seq_one_letter_code
_entity_poly.pdbx_strand_id
1 'polypeptide(L)'
;MNILIVGNGFDLSHYLPTKYDHFMDVMSAIEGKNTGEKVPNLTIHTVHEWMDILDEMFLKNKNSNSFKFEMSFDELFSKIRDIKFIEKAKEYYFIDKINLSAKDVLKTQYKLELNCWYQYFKNHVKEVKTWIDFEQKIEEVLIVAARCIVDIENFHIIENLYQYFVKNKKDGLKIRNRDSKILNFFNAVKIEKYETLKPRPLLKDGSGEETIVINERENINPKFCYGGKIINGFSPELFLDFLYEQLDDFIEIFNLYLELVVNKFLLNCEVEIKSPDWVCPVKIFSFNYTNTYQRLYDSVDVEYLHGSCGEHQNIVLGVSDVKDEALKKLKAYGFTKYHQKLFKDTDYLFLDHFKEKVQIHKKKIEYFEKDFGDSDPTAKKFTRQNLMEVDSKINLNISIWGYSLDISDKDYIIDLFSLNDEMDRNVRVTVYYYDPNAKFSLLNNLLAILNKDKVEKWMKNKWLQFKPNPEIKFGEIISEKTA
;
A
#
# COMPACT_ATOMS: atom_id res chain seq x y z
N MET A 1 13.06 20.26 -19.93
CA MET A 1 13.48 19.25 -18.94
C MET A 1 12.66 17.99 -19.16
N ASN A 2 13.28 16.81 -19.11
CA ASN A 2 12.59 15.52 -19.29
C ASN A 2 12.44 14.84 -17.92
N ILE A 3 11.20 14.62 -17.49
CA ILE A 3 10.86 13.97 -16.23
C ILE A 3 10.23 12.62 -16.55
N LEU A 4 10.62 11.58 -15.84
CA LEU A 4 9.96 10.28 -15.90
C LEU A 4 9.19 10.06 -14.59
N ILE A 5 7.93 9.67 -14.71
CA ILE A 5 7.11 9.20 -13.60
C ILE A 5 6.93 7.70 -13.79
N VAL A 6 7.39 6.90 -12.84
CA VAL A 6 7.27 5.45 -12.89
C VAL A 6 6.31 4.92 -11.82
N GLY A 7 5.57 3.89 -12.18
CA GLY A 7 4.78 3.09 -11.24
C GLY A 7 4.98 1.59 -11.50
N ASN A 8 4.18 0.74 -10.85
CA ASN A 8 4.49 -0.69 -10.74
C ASN A 8 4.64 -1.38 -12.11
N GLY A 9 3.91 -0.91 -13.12
CA GLY A 9 4.03 -1.43 -14.49
C GLY A 9 5.43 -1.26 -15.11
N PHE A 10 6.26 -0.34 -14.59
CA PHE A 10 7.67 -0.24 -14.96
C PHE A 10 8.43 -1.48 -14.50
N ASP A 11 8.40 -1.83 -13.21
CA ASP A 11 9.03 -3.04 -12.67
C ASP A 11 8.53 -4.31 -13.39
N LEU A 12 7.22 -4.39 -13.65
CA LEU A 12 6.62 -5.51 -14.38
C LEU A 12 7.10 -5.62 -15.83
N SER A 13 7.38 -4.49 -16.49
CA SER A 13 7.97 -4.50 -17.83
C SER A 13 9.41 -5.01 -17.84
N HIS A 14 10.07 -5.02 -16.68
CA HIS A 14 11.38 -5.64 -16.46
C HIS A 14 11.29 -7.05 -15.89
N TYR A 15 10.10 -7.67 -15.85
CA TYR A 15 9.89 -9.00 -15.26
C TYR A 15 10.25 -9.11 -13.76
N LEU A 16 10.24 -8.00 -13.02
CA LEU A 16 10.39 -8.05 -11.57
C LEU A 16 9.05 -8.42 -10.90
N PRO A 17 9.03 -9.35 -9.92
CA PRO A 17 7.79 -9.90 -9.41
C PRO A 17 7.10 -8.98 -8.38
N THR A 18 6.61 -7.82 -8.80
CA THR A 18 6.07 -6.77 -7.91
C THR A 18 4.54 -6.64 -7.94
N LYS A 19 3.83 -7.57 -8.59
CA LYS A 19 2.37 -7.67 -8.45
C LYS A 19 2.01 -8.07 -7.03
N TYR A 20 0.87 -7.59 -6.55
CA TYR A 20 0.28 -8.05 -5.29
C TYR A 20 0.17 -9.59 -5.24
N ASP A 21 -0.27 -10.20 -6.33
CA ASP A 21 -0.38 -11.66 -6.41
C ASP A 21 0.97 -12.38 -6.29
N HIS A 22 2.05 -11.80 -6.82
CA HIS A 22 3.40 -12.37 -6.69
C HIS A 22 3.84 -12.36 -5.21
N PHE A 23 3.63 -11.23 -4.52
CA PHE A 23 3.90 -11.13 -3.08
C PHE A 23 3.11 -12.19 -2.29
N MET A 24 1.80 -12.28 -2.50
CA MET A 24 0.96 -13.23 -1.76
C MET A 24 1.33 -14.69 -2.03
N ASP A 25 1.67 -15.02 -3.28
CA ASP A 25 2.05 -16.39 -3.67
C ASP A 25 3.39 -16.80 -3.03
N VAL A 26 4.38 -15.90 -3.02
CA VAL A 26 5.68 -16.14 -2.37
C VAL A 26 5.53 -16.23 -0.85
N MET A 27 4.77 -15.32 -0.22
CA MET A 27 4.49 -15.42 1.22
C MET A 27 3.77 -16.72 1.57
N SER A 28 2.81 -17.16 0.75
CA SER A 28 2.13 -18.45 0.92
C SER A 28 3.08 -19.63 0.78
N ALA A 29 4.06 -19.56 -0.13
CA ALA A 29 5.09 -20.60 -0.25
C ALA A 29 5.95 -20.70 1.00
N ILE A 30 6.41 -19.55 1.52
CA ILE A 30 7.20 -19.46 2.77
C ILE A 30 6.39 -19.99 3.95
N GLU A 31 5.13 -19.55 4.11
CA GLU A 31 4.24 -20.01 5.18
C GLU A 31 4.03 -21.54 5.16
N GLY A 32 4.00 -22.13 3.97
CA GLY A 32 3.82 -23.57 3.77
C GLY A 32 5.06 -24.44 3.89
N LYS A 33 6.26 -23.85 4.00
CA LYS A 33 7.52 -24.61 4.15
C LYS A 33 7.52 -25.36 5.47
N ASN A 34 7.86 -26.66 5.43
CA ASN A 34 8.02 -27.44 6.65
C ASN A 34 9.35 -27.06 7.34
N THR A 35 9.24 -26.46 8.53
CA THR A 35 10.38 -26.01 9.36
C THR A 35 10.53 -26.82 10.65
N GLY A 36 9.77 -27.93 10.78
CA GLY A 36 9.72 -28.75 11.99
C GLY A 36 8.50 -28.46 12.87
N GLU A 37 8.56 -28.88 14.13
CA GLU A 37 7.49 -28.63 15.10
C GLU A 37 7.44 -27.14 15.46
N LYS A 38 6.37 -26.46 15.02
CA LYS A 38 6.07 -25.09 15.45
C LYS A 38 5.58 -25.08 16.89
N VAL A 39 5.84 -23.97 17.59
CA VAL A 39 5.26 -23.72 18.92
C VAL A 39 3.73 -23.71 18.79
N PRO A 40 2.98 -24.45 19.64
CA PRO A 40 1.53 -24.61 19.48
C PRO A 40 0.72 -23.31 19.52
N ASN A 41 1.27 -22.27 20.16
CA ASN A 41 0.64 -20.96 20.24
C ASN A 41 1.69 -19.86 20.17
N LEU A 42 1.74 -19.14 19.05
CA LEU A 42 2.66 -18.01 18.87
C LEU A 42 2.22 -16.76 19.64
N THR A 43 0.98 -16.65 20.09
CA THR A 43 0.48 -15.45 20.78
C THR A 43 1.01 -15.27 22.21
N ILE A 44 1.87 -16.18 22.68
CA ILE A 44 2.51 -16.11 24.00
C ILE A 44 3.62 -15.05 24.08
N HIS A 45 4.16 -14.63 22.94
CA HIS A 45 5.16 -13.57 22.81
C HIS A 45 4.73 -12.59 21.72
N THR A 46 5.21 -11.36 21.84
CA THR A 46 5.12 -10.34 20.79
C THR A 46 5.99 -10.74 19.59
N VAL A 47 5.73 -10.12 18.42
CA VAL A 47 6.55 -10.34 17.22
C VAL A 47 8.01 -10.00 17.49
N HIS A 48 8.28 -8.90 18.20
CA HIS A 48 9.64 -8.46 18.52
C HIS A 48 10.38 -9.49 19.40
N GLU A 49 9.74 -9.94 20.50
CA GLU A 49 10.30 -10.98 21.36
C GLU A 49 10.59 -12.28 20.60
N TRP A 50 9.69 -12.68 19.68
CA TRP A 50 9.97 -13.83 18.81
C TRP A 50 11.17 -13.61 17.90
N MET A 51 11.37 -12.40 17.36
CA MET A 51 12.54 -12.12 16.52
C MET A 51 13.83 -12.30 17.32
N ASP A 52 13.87 -11.83 18.57
CA ASP A 52 15.03 -11.96 19.46
C ASP A 52 15.28 -13.42 19.86
N ILE A 53 14.22 -14.15 20.24
CA ILE A 53 14.30 -15.59 20.56
C ILE A 53 14.86 -16.38 19.37
N LEU A 54 14.36 -16.09 18.17
CA LEU A 54 14.84 -16.74 16.95
C LEU A 54 16.29 -16.36 16.66
N ASP A 55 16.67 -15.10 16.82
CA ASP A 55 18.06 -14.67 16.66
C ASP A 55 19.02 -15.42 17.60
N GLU A 56 18.69 -15.51 18.88
CA GLU A 56 19.46 -16.29 19.84
C GLU A 56 19.54 -17.78 19.47
N MET A 57 18.42 -18.37 19.03
CA MET A 57 18.35 -19.76 18.63
C MET A 57 19.28 -20.05 17.45
N PHE A 58 19.30 -19.19 16.42
CA PHE A 58 20.20 -19.35 15.28
C PHE A 58 21.67 -19.07 15.64
N LEU A 59 21.95 -18.12 16.54
CA LEU A 59 23.30 -17.85 17.03
C LEU A 59 23.89 -19.05 17.80
N LYS A 60 23.12 -19.66 18.71
CA LYS A 60 23.54 -20.84 19.48
C LYS A 60 23.84 -22.05 18.60
N ASN A 61 23.15 -22.17 17.47
CA ASN A 61 23.24 -23.31 16.56
C ASN A 61 24.09 -23.05 15.31
N LYS A 62 24.85 -21.94 15.23
CA LYS A 62 25.60 -21.52 14.03
C LYS A 62 26.58 -22.57 13.49
N ASN A 63 27.11 -23.45 14.34
CA ASN A 63 28.07 -24.51 13.97
C ASN A 63 27.39 -25.85 13.66
N SER A 64 26.07 -25.94 13.83
CA SER A 64 25.28 -27.12 13.51
C SER A 64 24.61 -26.90 12.16
N ASN A 65 24.95 -27.70 11.14
CA ASN A 65 24.24 -27.74 9.85
C ASN A 65 22.81 -28.34 9.98
N SER A 66 22.13 -28.09 11.11
CA SER A 66 20.86 -28.71 11.47
C SER A 66 19.66 -28.11 10.75
N PHE A 67 19.73 -26.86 10.30
CA PHE A 67 18.60 -26.20 9.63
C PHE A 67 18.66 -26.44 8.12
N LYS A 68 17.78 -27.32 7.62
CA LYS A 68 17.70 -27.70 6.19
C LYS A 68 16.38 -27.24 5.55
N PHE A 69 15.97 -26.01 5.84
CA PHE A 69 14.73 -25.43 5.34
C PHE A 69 14.94 -24.04 4.73
N GLU A 70 16.13 -23.78 4.20
CA GLU A 70 16.33 -22.71 3.22
C GLU A 70 15.37 -22.88 2.03
N MET A 71 15.14 -21.80 1.29
CA MET A 71 14.21 -21.78 0.16
C MET A 71 14.85 -21.18 -1.07
N SER A 72 15.10 -22.03 -2.07
CA SER A 72 15.58 -21.61 -3.38
C SER A 72 14.52 -20.81 -4.15
N PHE A 73 14.93 -20.19 -5.25
CA PHE A 73 14.02 -19.51 -6.18
C PHE A 73 12.80 -20.35 -6.54
N ASP A 74 12.99 -21.59 -6.99
CA ASP A 74 11.87 -22.45 -7.41
C ASP A 74 10.94 -22.80 -6.25
N GLU A 75 11.45 -22.91 -5.01
CA GLU A 75 10.62 -23.12 -3.84
C GLU A 75 9.82 -21.87 -3.46
N LEU A 76 10.44 -20.67 -3.54
CA LEU A 76 9.77 -19.39 -3.29
C LEU A 76 8.63 -19.13 -4.27
N PHE A 77 8.84 -19.45 -5.55
CA PHE A 77 7.85 -19.27 -6.61
C PHE A 77 7.01 -20.53 -6.88
N SER A 78 7.09 -21.56 -6.03
CA SER A 78 6.39 -22.85 -6.24
C SER A 78 4.87 -22.75 -6.31
N LYS A 79 4.29 -21.71 -5.70
CA LYS A 79 2.84 -21.45 -5.69
C LYS A 79 2.40 -20.35 -6.66
N ILE A 80 3.30 -19.87 -7.51
CA ILE A 80 3.02 -18.71 -8.37
C ILE A 80 1.88 -19.00 -9.36
N ARG A 81 0.94 -18.07 -9.45
CA ARG A 81 -0.16 -18.14 -10.43
C ARG A 81 0.27 -17.68 -11.82
N ASP A 82 1.22 -16.74 -11.92
CA ASP A 82 1.73 -16.18 -13.18
C ASP A 82 3.02 -16.87 -13.64
N ILE A 83 2.91 -18.17 -13.96
CA ILE A 83 4.05 -19.03 -14.31
C ILE A 83 4.85 -18.44 -15.48
N LYS A 84 4.17 -17.94 -16.53
CA LYS A 84 4.83 -17.39 -17.72
C LYS A 84 5.68 -16.17 -17.39
N PHE A 85 5.25 -15.35 -16.44
CA PHE A 85 6.02 -14.18 -16.01
C PHE A 85 7.31 -14.60 -15.31
N ILE A 86 7.24 -15.58 -14.42
CA ILE A 86 8.43 -16.09 -13.71
C ILE A 86 9.39 -16.82 -14.64
N GLU A 87 8.90 -17.61 -15.59
CA GLU A 87 9.76 -18.25 -16.58
C GLU A 87 10.54 -17.22 -17.41
N LYS A 88 9.90 -16.11 -17.80
CA LYS A 88 10.62 -15.00 -18.44
C LYS A 88 11.63 -14.32 -17.51
N ALA A 89 11.31 -14.20 -16.22
CA ALA A 89 12.27 -13.68 -15.27
C ALA A 89 13.51 -14.59 -15.14
N LYS A 90 13.35 -15.91 -15.24
CA LYS A 90 14.49 -16.86 -15.27
C LYS A 90 15.41 -16.65 -16.48
N GLU A 91 14.89 -16.20 -17.61
CA GLU A 91 15.69 -15.93 -18.81
C GLU A 91 16.68 -14.79 -18.61
N TYR A 92 16.27 -13.71 -17.92
CA TYR A 92 17.03 -12.45 -17.86
C TYR A 92 17.77 -12.20 -16.54
N TYR A 93 17.57 -13.02 -15.52
CA TYR A 93 18.10 -12.79 -14.18
C TYR A 93 18.87 -14.00 -13.62
N PHE A 94 19.88 -13.74 -12.78
CA PHE A 94 20.60 -14.77 -12.02
C PHE A 94 19.75 -15.30 -10.87
N ILE A 95 19.04 -16.40 -11.10
CA ILE A 95 18.13 -16.99 -10.11
C ILE A 95 18.84 -17.69 -8.95
N ASP A 96 20.06 -18.20 -9.16
CA ASP A 96 20.83 -18.92 -8.14
C ASP A 96 21.20 -18.04 -6.93
N LYS A 97 21.17 -16.72 -7.11
CA LYS A 97 21.42 -15.73 -6.04
C LYS A 97 20.19 -15.42 -5.20
N ILE A 98 19.02 -15.92 -5.60
CA ILE A 98 17.74 -15.70 -4.92
C ILE A 98 17.45 -16.95 -4.06
N ASN A 99 17.99 -16.94 -2.84
CA ASN A 99 17.76 -17.98 -1.84
C ASN A 99 17.48 -17.32 -0.49
N LEU A 100 16.45 -17.78 0.21
CA LEU A 100 16.15 -17.36 1.58
C LEU A 100 16.84 -18.28 2.57
N SER A 101 17.58 -17.70 3.52
CA SER A 101 18.19 -18.47 4.59
C SER A 101 17.13 -19.13 5.47
N ALA A 102 17.47 -20.25 6.11
CA ALA A 102 16.57 -20.90 7.08
C ALA A 102 16.06 -19.91 8.16
N LYS A 103 16.91 -18.99 8.60
CA LYS A 103 16.56 -17.94 9.56
C LYS A 103 15.46 -17.03 9.02
N ASP A 104 15.61 -16.54 7.79
CA ASP A 104 14.65 -15.62 7.18
C ASP A 104 13.32 -16.31 6.89
N VAL A 105 13.35 -17.59 6.47
CA VAL A 105 12.15 -18.41 6.30
C VAL A 105 11.37 -18.48 7.61
N LEU A 106 12.00 -18.89 8.71
CA LEU A 106 11.31 -19.09 9.99
C LEU A 106 10.81 -17.77 10.59
N LYS A 107 11.63 -16.70 10.54
CA LYS A 107 11.19 -15.36 10.99
C LYS A 107 9.98 -14.87 10.19
N THR A 108 10.00 -15.05 8.87
CA THR A 108 8.89 -14.66 8.00
C THR A 108 7.64 -15.46 8.35
N GLN A 109 7.74 -16.78 8.56
CA GLN A 109 6.59 -17.60 8.97
C GLN A 109 5.91 -17.08 10.24
N TYR A 110 6.69 -16.69 11.26
CA TYR A 110 6.15 -16.17 12.52
C TYR A 110 5.47 -14.81 12.32
N LYS A 111 6.09 -13.91 11.53
CA LYS A 111 5.48 -12.62 11.17
C LYS A 111 4.17 -12.80 10.43
N LEU A 112 4.11 -13.69 9.44
CA LEU A 112 2.90 -13.98 8.67
C LEU A 112 1.77 -14.53 9.56
N GLU A 113 2.09 -15.48 10.44
CA GLU A 113 1.09 -16.12 11.30
C GLU A 113 0.51 -15.17 12.36
N LEU A 114 1.33 -14.27 12.91
CA LEU A 114 0.93 -13.30 13.93
C LEU A 114 0.25 -12.05 13.37
N ASN A 115 0.44 -11.71 12.11
CA ASN A 115 -0.08 -10.48 11.52
C ASN A 115 -1.53 -10.64 11.02
N CYS A 116 -2.47 -9.96 11.68
CA CYS A 116 -3.90 -10.10 11.34
C CYS A 116 -4.27 -9.55 9.95
N TRP A 117 -3.56 -8.51 9.48
CA TRP A 117 -3.79 -7.95 8.14
C TRP A 117 -3.39 -8.94 7.06
N TYR A 118 -2.20 -9.56 7.15
CA TYR A 118 -1.79 -10.62 6.23
C TYR A 118 -2.81 -11.76 6.19
N GLN A 119 -3.27 -12.24 7.35
CA GLN A 119 -4.29 -13.30 7.41
C GLN A 119 -5.62 -12.88 6.76
N TYR A 120 -6.03 -11.62 6.97
CA TYR A 120 -7.18 -11.03 6.30
C TYR A 120 -7.01 -11.00 4.78
N PHE A 121 -5.88 -10.49 4.28
CA PHE A 121 -5.59 -10.39 2.84
C PHE A 121 -5.44 -11.74 2.16
N LYS A 122 -4.81 -12.70 2.83
CA LYS A 122 -4.70 -14.10 2.39
C LYS A 122 -6.08 -14.73 2.19
N ASN A 123 -7.02 -14.49 3.11
CA ASN A 123 -8.39 -14.97 2.97
C ASN A 123 -9.15 -14.30 1.80
N HIS A 124 -8.73 -13.12 1.37
CA HIS A 124 -9.33 -12.35 0.26
C HIS A 124 -8.47 -12.34 -1.01
N VAL A 125 -7.47 -13.24 -1.13
CA VAL A 125 -6.53 -13.26 -2.27
C VAL A 125 -7.20 -13.46 -3.64
N LYS A 126 -8.42 -14.02 -3.66
CA LYS A 126 -9.20 -14.15 -4.91
C LYS A 126 -9.91 -12.84 -5.31
N GLU A 127 -10.16 -11.96 -4.35
CA GLU A 127 -10.85 -10.68 -4.54
C GLU A 127 -9.85 -9.55 -4.80
N VAL A 128 -8.69 -9.58 -4.13
CA VAL A 128 -7.62 -8.57 -4.25
C VAL A 128 -6.67 -8.99 -5.37
N LYS A 129 -6.63 -8.24 -6.47
CA LYS A 129 -5.77 -8.53 -7.62
C LYS A 129 -4.63 -7.52 -7.78
N THR A 130 -4.82 -6.33 -7.24
CA THR A 130 -3.90 -5.20 -7.36
C THR A 130 -3.63 -4.56 -6.01
N TRP A 131 -2.57 -3.75 -5.93
CA TRP A 131 -2.30 -2.92 -4.75
C TRP A 131 -3.41 -1.88 -4.49
N ILE A 132 -4.19 -1.50 -5.51
CA ILE A 132 -5.36 -0.62 -5.33
C ILE A 132 -6.51 -1.37 -4.65
N ASP A 133 -6.77 -2.62 -5.06
CA ASP A 133 -7.78 -3.45 -4.40
C ASP A 133 -7.42 -3.70 -2.92
N PHE A 134 -6.13 -3.78 -2.62
CA PHE A 134 -5.61 -3.87 -1.26
C PHE A 134 -5.96 -2.63 -0.43
N GLU A 135 -5.76 -1.42 -0.96
CA GLU A 135 -6.14 -0.17 -0.28
C GLU A 135 -7.65 -0.11 0.00
N GLN A 136 -8.47 -0.55 -0.95
CA GLN A 136 -9.93 -0.63 -0.77
C GLN A 136 -10.32 -1.63 0.34
N LYS A 137 -9.56 -2.71 0.51
CA LYS A 137 -9.77 -3.67 1.60
C LYS A 137 -9.40 -3.10 2.96
N ILE A 138 -8.40 -2.23 3.06
CA ILE A 138 -8.14 -1.47 4.28
C ILE A 138 -9.33 -0.55 4.59
N GLU A 139 -9.82 0.19 3.59
CA GLU A 139 -11.00 1.07 3.75
C GLU A 139 -12.23 0.27 4.24
N GLU A 140 -12.46 -0.93 3.70
CA GLU A 140 -13.55 -1.82 4.15
C GLU A 140 -13.44 -2.16 5.64
N VAL A 141 -12.25 -2.54 6.12
CA VAL A 141 -12.00 -2.87 7.53
C VAL A 141 -12.21 -1.65 8.43
N LEU A 142 -11.71 -0.48 8.02
CA LEU A 142 -11.87 0.76 8.79
C LEU A 142 -13.35 1.16 8.92
N ILE A 143 -14.12 1.04 7.85
CA ILE A 143 -15.57 1.30 7.89
C ILE A 143 -16.28 0.32 8.85
N VAL A 144 -15.87 -0.96 8.87
CA VAL A 144 -16.43 -1.95 9.79
C VAL A 144 -16.05 -1.65 11.24
N ALA A 145 -14.79 -1.27 11.49
CA ALA A 145 -14.32 -0.84 12.80
C ALA A 145 -15.11 0.38 13.30
N ALA A 146 -15.30 1.40 12.45
CA ALA A 146 -16.06 2.60 12.77
C ALA A 146 -17.51 2.30 13.18
N ARG A 147 -18.19 1.44 12.40
CA ARG A 147 -19.55 0.99 12.74
C ARG A 147 -19.61 0.27 14.08
N CYS A 148 -18.66 -0.63 14.33
CA CYS A 148 -18.57 -1.34 15.61
C CYS A 148 -18.36 -0.36 16.77
N ILE A 149 -17.48 0.62 16.60
CA ILE A 149 -17.21 1.66 17.61
C ILE A 149 -18.49 2.43 17.91
N VAL A 150 -19.16 2.96 16.89
CA VAL A 150 -20.40 3.74 17.03
C VAL A 150 -21.52 2.91 17.69
N ASP A 151 -21.68 1.65 17.29
CA ASP A 151 -22.68 0.77 17.88
C ASP A 151 -22.42 0.57 19.39
N ILE A 152 -21.17 0.30 19.78
CA ILE A 152 -20.79 0.07 21.18
C ILE A 152 -20.90 1.35 22.01
N GLU A 153 -20.50 2.52 21.48
CA GLU A 153 -20.61 3.80 22.18
C GLU A 153 -22.07 4.19 22.49
N ASN A 154 -23.02 3.71 21.69
CA ASN A 154 -24.45 3.94 21.90
C ASN A 154 -25.07 2.99 22.96
N PHE A 155 -24.30 2.06 23.53
CA PHE A 155 -24.80 1.18 24.58
C PHE A 155 -24.81 1.86 25.95
N HIS A 156 -26.01 2.06 26.50
CA HIS A 156 -26.20 2.64 27.84
C HIS A 156 -26.14 1.62 28.98
N ILE A 157 -26.21 0.32 28.68
CA ILE A 157 -26.13 -0.79 29.63
C ILE A 157 -25.25 -1.90 29.07
N ILE A 158 -24.50 -2.58 29.94
CA ILE A 158 -23.50 -3.58 29.54
C ILE A 158 -24.14 -4.83 28.93
N GLU A 159 -25.41 -5.11 29.27
CA GLU A 159 -26.20 -6.19 28.69
C GLU A 159 -26.36 -6.06 27.17
N ASN A 160 -26.37 -4.85 26.64
CA ASN A 160 -26.43 -4.63 25.19
C ASN A 160 -25.15 -5.11 24.51
N LEU A 161 -23.99 -4.85 25.11
CA LEU A 161 -22.70 -5.35 24.64
C LEU A 161 -22.68 -6.89 24.63
N TYR A 162 -23.19 -7.51 25.69
CA TYR A 162 -23.28 -8.97 25.82
C TYR A 162 -24.18 -9.63 24.78
N GLN A 163 -25.07 -8.87 24.15
CA GLN A 163 -25.96 -9.36 23.09
C GLN A 163 -25.45 -9.05 21.69
N TYR A 164 -24.63 -8.01 21.53
CA TYR A 164 -24.21 -7.47 20.23
C TYR A 164 -23.54 -8.51 19.32
N PHE A 165 -22.67 -9.36 19.89
CA PHE A 165 -21.95 -10.40 19.15
C PHE A 165 -22.68 -11.75 19.09
N VAL A 166 -23.84 -11.91 19.76
CA VAL A 166 -24.52 -13.21 19.87
C VAL A 166 -25.30 -13.57 18.60
N LYS A 167 -25.06 -14.77 18.06
CA LYS A 167 -25.55 -15.18 16.73
C LYS A 167 -27.06 -15.48 16.63
N ASN A 168 -27.80 -15.66 17.74
CA ASN A 168 -29.11 -16.35 17.75
C ASN A 168 -30.36 -15.57 18.26
N LYS A 169 -30.39 -14.22 18.30
CA LYS A 169 -31.60 -13.46 18.72
C LYS A 169 -32.14 -12.51 17.64
N LYS A 170 -33.47 -12.24 17.69
CA LYS A 170 -34.27 -11.50 16.68
C LYS A 170 -34.39 -9.98 16.91
N ASP A 171 -33.98 -9.47 18.07
CA ASP A 171 -34.11 -8.04 18.38
C ASP A 171 -32.86 -7.27 17.91
N GLY A 172 -33.09 -6.17 17.18
CA GLY A 172 -32.16 -5.47 16.27
C GLY A 172 -30.83 -4.91 16.83
N LEU A 173 -30.36 -5.32 18.00
CA LEU A 173 -29.06 -4.98 18.57
C LEU A 173 -28.03 -6.07 18.23
N LYS A 174 -27.73 -6.25 16.95
CA LYS A 174 -26.80 -7.30 16.50
C LYS A 174 -25.86 -6.81 15.41
N ILE A 175 -24.57 -7.14 15.56
CA ILE A 175 -23.58 -6.95 14.52
C ILE A 175 -23.96 -7.72 13.25
N ARG A 176 -23.72 -7.11 12.09
CA ARG A 176 -23.93 -7.79 10.80
C ARG A 176 -22.96 -8.97 10.69
N ASN A 177 -23.44 -10.09 10.15
CA ASN A 177 -22.61 -11.31 10.03
C ASN A 177 -21.32 -11.07 9.22
N ARG A 178 -21.36 -10.20 8.20
CA ARG A 178 -20.16 -9.83 7.42
C ARG A 178 -19.15 -9.07 8.29
N ASP A 179 -19.62 -8.07 9.03
CA ASP A 179 -18.79 -7.25 9.91
C ASP A 179 -18.15 -8.10 11.00
N SER A 180 -18.92 -8.99 11.64
CA SER A 180 -18.38 -9.95 12.62
C SER A 180 -17.27 -10.83 12.04
N LYS A 181 -17.45 -11.35 10.81
CA LYS A 181 -16.40 -12.14 10.15
C LYS A 181 -15.11 -11.34 9.94
N ILE A 182 -15.23 -10.06 9.55
CA ILE A 182 -14.08 -9.18 9.35
C ILE A 182 -13.38 -8.91 10.69
N LEU A 183 -14.14 -8.46 11.70
CA LEU A 183 -13.62 -8.16 13.03
C LEU A 183 -12.94 -9.34 13.73
N ASN A 184 -13.35 -10.58 13.42
CA ASN A 184 -12.70 -11.78 13.94
C ASN A 184 -11.25 -11.94 13.47
N PHE A 185 -10.89 -11.50 12.25
CA PHE A 185 -9.49 -11.50 11.82
C PHE A 185 -8.63 -10.60 12.71
N PHE A 186 -9.21 -9.49 13.16
CA PHE A 186 -8.55 -8.48 13.99
C PHE A 186 -8.68 -8.75 15.48
N ASN A 187 -9.08 -9.98 15.86
CA ASN A 187 -9.22 -10.41 17.25
C ASN A 187 -10.12 -9.48 18.09
N ALA A 188 -11.05 -8.75 17.46
CA ALA A 188 -11.96 -7.84 18.15
C ALA A 188 -12.86 -8.57 19.15
N VAL A 189 -13.14 -9.85 18.90
CA VAL A 189 -14.07 -10.67 19.68
C VAL A 189 -13.31 -11.85 20.30
N LYS A 190 -13.65 -12.19 21.55
CA LYS A 190 -13.13 -13.35 22.29
C LYS A 190 -14.27 -14.07 23.00
N ILE A 191 -14.13 -15.38 23.21
CA ILE A 191 -15.06 -16.13 24.06
C ILE A 191 -14.82 -15.76 25.52
N GLU A 192 -15.87 -15.28 26.18
CA GLU A 192 -15.92 -14.96 27.61
C GLU A 192 -16.69 -16.05 28.34
N LYS A 193 -16.12 -16.54 29.45
CA LYS A 193 -16.80 -17.44 30.40
C LYS A 193 -17.44 -16.62 31.51
N TYR A 194 -18.70 -16.89 31.83
CA TYR A 194 -19.43 -16.22 32.90
C TYR A 194 -20.33 -17.18 33.66
N GLU A 195 -20.58 -16.88 34.93
CA GLU A 195 -21.38 -17.72 35.81
C GLU A 195 -22.83 -17.23 35.87
N THR A 196 -23.78 -18.17 35.85
CA THR A 196 -25.20 -17.90 36.14
C THR A 196 -25.71 -18.90 37.17
N LEU A 197 -26.65 -18.46 38.01
CA LEU A 197 -27.37 -19.34 38.90
C LEU A 197 -28.46 -20.09 38.13
N LYS A 198 -28.47 -21.43 38.22
CA LYS A 198 -29.58 -22.23 37.69
C LYS A 198 -30.77 -22.12 38.66
N PRO A 199 -31.98 -21.78 38.20
CA PRO A 199 -33.16 -21.78 39.07
C PRO A 199 -33.36 -23.15 39.72
N ARG A 200 -33.73 -23.18 41.01
CA ARG A 200 -34.00 -24.42 41.76
C ARG A 200 -34.99 -25.31 40.98
N PRO A 201 -34.74 -26.62 40.83
CA PRO A 201 -35.84 -27.55 40.60
C PRO A 201 -36.77 -27.45 41.80
N LEU A 202 -38.05 -27.16 41.59
CA LEU A 202 -39.06 -27.24 42.66
C LEU A 202 -39.22 -28.71 43.09
N LEU A 203 -38.33 -29.18 43.97
CA LEU A 203 -38.55 -30.41 44.72
C LEU A 203 -39.69 -30.15 45.72
N LYS A 204 -40.56 -31.16 45.92
CA LYS A 204 -41.77 -31.06 46.76
C LYS A 204 -41.46 -30.72 48.23
N ASP A 205 -40.21 -30.81 48.66
CA ASP A 205 -39.74 -30.55 50.03
C ASP A 205 -39.02 -29.19 50.21
N GLY A 206 -38.88 -28.39 49.15
CA GLY A 206 -38.23 -27.07 49.21
C GLY A 206 -36.70 -27.07 49.38
N SER A 207 -36.05 -28.23 49.36
CA SER A 207 -34.61 -28.39 49.68
C SER A 207 -33.64 -28.36 48.48
N GLY A 208 -33.97 -27.60 47.43
CA GLY A 208 -33.08 -27.47 46.26
C GLY A 208 -31.88 -26.54 46.52
N GLU A 209 -30.66 -27.04 46.32
CA GLU A 209 -29.44 -26.22 46.29
C GLU A 209 -29.29 -25.48 44.94
N GLU A 210 -28.84 -24.22 45.01
CA GLU A 210 -28.50 -23.42 43.83
C GLU A 210 -27.20 -23.95 43.22
N THR A 211 -27.24 -24.29 41.93
CA THR A 211 -26.05 -24.77 41.20
C THR A 211 -25.52 -23.67 40.30
N ILE A 212 -24.23 -23.38 40.41
CA ILE A 212 -23.51 -22.46 39.52
C ILE A 212 -23.33 -23.15 38.17
N VAL A 213 -23.71 -22.47 37.10
CA VAL A 213 -23.49 -22.91 35.72
C VAL A 213 -22.54 -21.95 35.04
N ILE A 214 -21.46 -22.48 34.47
CA ILE A 214 -20.54 -21.73 33.63
C ILE A 214 -21.11 -21.71 32.21
N ASN A 215 -21.31 -20.52 31.67
CA ASN A 215 -21.75 -20.28 30.31
C ASN A 215 -20.64 -19.58 29.51
N GLU A 216 -20.78 -19.63 28.19
CA GLU A 216 -19.87 -18.99 27.26
C GLU A 216 -20.64 -18.02 26.35
N ARG A 217 -20.03 -16.89 26.02
CA ARG A 217 -20.52 -15.95 25.00
C ARG A 217 -19.39 -15.33 24.22
N GLU A 218 -19.65 -14.96 22.96
CA GLU A 218 -18.77 -14.07 22.20
C GLU A 218 -18.92 -12.65 22.77
N ASN A 219 -17.80 -12.01 23.11
CA ASN A 219 -17.79 -10.63 23.60
C ASN A 219 -16.56 -9.87 23.07
N ILE A 220 -16.53 -8.56 23.21
CA ILE A 220 -15.35 -7.76 22.87
C ILE A 220 -14.12 -8.30 23.60
N ASN A 221 -13.00 -8.37 22.90
CA ASN A 221 -11.76 -8.85 23.46
C ASN A 221 -11.31 -7.90 24.59
N PRO A 222 -11.11 -8.39 25.83
CA PRO A 222 -10.80 -7.53 26.97
C PRO A 222 -9.54 -6.67 26.79
N LYS A 223 -8.62 -7.05 25.87
CA LYS A 223 -7.43 -6.24 25.54
C LYS A 223 -7.78 -4.87 24.96
N PHE A 224 -8.99 -4.70 24.43
CA PHE A 224 -9.51 -3.43 23.92
C PHE A 224 -10.42 -2.72 24.93
N CYS A 225 -10.39 -3.13 26.20
CA CYS A 225 -11.12 -2.49 27.28
C CYS A 225 -10.16 -1.83 28.26
N TYR A 226 -10.60 -0.76 28.93
CA TYR A 226 -9.78 -0.04 29.89
C TYR A 226 -9.27 -0.98 31.01
N GLY A 227 -7.96 -1.09 31.17
CA GLY A 227 -7.34 -1.98 32.16
C GLY A 227 -7.60 -3.47 31.92
N GLY A 228 -7.92 -3.88 30.69
CA GLY A 228 -8.06 -5.29 30.33
C GLY A 228 -9.38 -5.94 30.79
N LYS A 229 -10.39 -5.14 31.16
CA LYS A 229 -11.63 -5.63 31.76
C LYS A 229 -12.86 -5.05 31.06
N ILE A 230 -13.76 -5.93 30.62
CA ILE A 230 -15.00 -5.55 29.90
C ILE A 230 -15.86 -4.57 30.71
N ILE A 231 -15.93 -4.76 32.03
CA ILE A 231 -16.69 -3.89 32.95
C ILE A 231 -16.22 -2.44 32.94
N ASN A 232 -14.98 -2.16 32.54
CA ASN A 232 -14.44 -0.81 32.50
C ASN A 232 -14.76 -0.09 31.18
N GLY A 233 -15.42 -0.76 30.23
CA GLY A 233 -15.79 -0.21 28.94
C GLY A 233 -14.74 -0.44 27.84
N PHE A 234 -15.22 -0.44 26.60
CA PHE A 234 -14.41 -0.52 25.38
C PHE A 234 -13.65 0.80 25.14
N SER A 235 -12.39 0.71 24.72
CA SER A 235 -11.59 1.84 24.25
C SER A 235 -11.41 1.71 22.73
N PRO A 236 -12.06 2.60 21.96
CA PRO A 236 -11.83 2.70 20.53
C PRO A 236 -10.37 2.94 20.17
N GLU A 237 -9.64 3.71 20.99
CA GLU A 237 -8.23 4.04 20.80
C GLU A 237 -7.36 2.78 20.85
N LEU A 238 -7.47 1.96 21.90
CA LEU A 238 -6.72 0.70 21.99
C LEU A 238 -6.98 -0.24 20.80
N PHE A 239 -8.19 -0.21 20.24
CA PHE A 239 -8.50 -1.01 19.06
C PHE A 239 -7.89 -0.44 17.79
N LEU A 240 -7.99 0.88 17.57
CA LEU A 240 -7.42 1.54 16.40
C LEU A 240 -5.89 1.52 16.41
N ASP A 241 -5.26 1.71 17.57
CA ASP A 241 -3.81 1.61 17.75
C ASP A 241 -3.33 0.20 17.37
N PHE A 242 -4.00 -0.85 17.85
CA PHE A 242 -3.71 -2.22 17.46
C PHE A 242 -3.85 -2.44 15.95
N LEU A 243 -4.92 -1.92 15.32
CA LEU A 243 -5.09 -2.04 13.87
C LEU A 243 -3.97 -1.34 13.10
N TYR A 244 -3.50 -0.19 13.59
CA TYR A 244 -2.42 0.56 12.97
C TYR A 244 -1.06 -0.14 13.14
N GLU A 245 -0.71 -0.58 14.35
CA GLU A 245 0.51 -1.34 14.63
C GLU A 245 0.58 -2.61 13.76
N GLN A 246 -0.55 -3.32 13.63
CA GLN A 246 -0.60 -4.50 12.77
C GLN A 246 -0.48 -4.17 11.28
N LEU A 247 -0.91 -2.99 10.83
CA LEU A 247 -0.73 -2.57 9.44
C LEU A 247 0.73 -2.21 9.18
N ASP A 248 1.39 -1.55 10.13
CA ASP A 248 2.82 -1.24 10.02
C ASP A 248 3.68 -2.53 10.03
N ASP A 249 3.34 -3.50 10.89
CA ASP A 249 3.93 -4.85 10.85
C ASP A 249 3.74 -5.53 9.47
N PHE A 250 2.61 -5.30 8.80
CA PHE A 250 2.38 -5.82 7.45
C PHE A 250 3.28 -5.12 6.43
N ILE A 251 3.48 -3.81 6.56
CA ILE A 251 4.41 -3.05 5.72
C ILE A 251 5.83 -3.60 5.87
N GLU A 252 6.24 -3.97 7.08
CA GLU A 252 7.53 -4.64 7.32
C GLU A 252 7.63 -6.01 6.63
N ILE A 253 6.56 -6.81 6.65
CA ILE A 253 6.51 -8.08 5.89
C ILE A 253 6.66 -7.81 4.39
N PHE A 254 6.02 -6.76 3.88
CA PHE A 254 6.16 -6.37 2.48
C PHE A 254 7.56 -5.86 2.14
N ASN A 255 8.18 -5.07 3.03
CA ASN A 255 9.57 -4.63 2.89
C ASN A 255 10.53 -5.83 2.83
N LEU A 256 10.35 -6.84 3.69
CA LEU A 256 11.14 -8.07 3.67
C LEU A 256 11.05 -8.81 2.33
N TYR A 257 9.86 -8.86 1.72
CA TYR A 257 9.71 -9.43 0.38
C TYR A 257 10.51 -8.65 -0.67
N LEU A 258 10.42 -7.33 -0.65
CA LEU A 258 11.15 -6.49 -1.61
C LEU A 258 12.66 -6.66 -1.44
N GLU A 259 13.17 -6.66 -0.21
CA GLU A 259 14.60 -6.76 0.09
C GLU A 259 15.20 -8.15 -0.16
N LEU A 260 14.53 -9.19 0.34
CA LEU A 260 15.06 -10.56 0.32
C LEU A 260 14.75 -11.30 -0.98
N VAL A 261 13.76 -10.83 -1.76
CA VAL A 261 13.36 -11.48 -3.02
C VAL A 261 13.57 -10.52 -4.20
N VAL A 262 12.81 -9.42 -4.28
CA VAL A 262 12.77 -8.58 -5.49
C VAL A 262 14.11 -7.89 -5.77
N ASN A 263 14.77 -7.35 -4.76
CA ASN A 263 16.05 -6.66 -4.89
C ASN A 263 17.22 -7.60 -5.15
N LYS A 264 17.02 -8.93 -5.05
CA LYS A 264 18.02 -9.95 -5.40
C LYS A 264 18.03 -10.31 -6.89
N PHE A 265 17.05 -9.84 -7.69
CA PHE A 265 17.02 -10.04 -9.14
C PHE A 265 18.12 -9.24 -9.85
N LEU A 266 19.30 -9.82 -10.01
CA LEU A 266 20.41 -9.23 -10.77
C LEU A 266 20.36 -9.69 -12.23
N LEU A 267 20.41 -8.74 -13.17
CA LEU A 267 20.38 -9.06 -14.60
C LEU A 267 21.59 -9.93 -14.97
N ASN A 268 21.35 -10.89 -15.87
CA ASN A 268 22.37 -11.70 -16.52
C ASN A 268 22.68 -11.22 -17.95
N CYS A 269 22.10 -10.10 -18.38
CA CYS A 269 22.21 -9.56 -19.73
C CYS A 269 22.21 -8.02 -19.70
N GLU A 270 22.67 -7.39 -20.78
CA GLU A 270 22.48 -5.95 -20.96
C GLU A 270 21.00 -5.64 -21.22
N VAL A 271 20.52 -4.49 -20.72
CA VAL A 271 19.16 -4.03 -20.95
C VAL A 271 19.16 -2.63 -21.54
N GLU A 272 18.34 -2.42 -22.57
CA GLU A 272 18.20 -1.14 -23.25
C GLU A 272 16.73 -0.82 -23.51
N ILE A 273 16.33 0.44 -23.31
CA ILE A 273 15.02 0.94 -23.72
C ILE A 273 15.13 1.42 -25.16
N LYS A 274 14.57 0.65 -26.11
CA LYS A 274 14.52 1.06 -27.53
C LYS A 274 13.19 1.72 -27.85
N SER A 275 13.25 3.02 -28.10
CA SER A 275 12.18 3.75 -28.75
C SER A 275 12.74 5.01 -29.42
N PRO A 276 12.34 5.33 -30.67
CA PRO A 276 12.78 6.54 -31.36
C PRO A 276 12.44 7.83 -30.60
N ASP A 277 11.38 7.77 -29.78
CA ASP A 277 10.87 8.89 -29.00
C ASP A 277 11.32 8.85 -27.53
N TRP A 278 12.12 7.85 -27.13
CA TRP A 278 12.62 7.78 -25.75
C TRP A 278 13.74 8.79 -25.56
N VAL A 279 13.61 9.58 -24.50
CA VAL A 279 14.64 10.54 -24.10
C VAL A 279 14.99 10.27 -22.65
N CYS A 280 16.29 10.13 -22.37
CA CYS A 280 16.79 9.88 -21.02
C CYS A 280 16.25 10.97 -20.05
N PRO A 281 15.61 10.56 -18.94
CA PRO A 281 15.12 11.50 -17.95
C PRO A 281 16.28 12.14 -17.18
N VAL A 282 16.08 13.37 -16.73
CA VAL A 282 17.02 14.05 -15.82
C VAL A 282 16.55 14.03 -14.36
N LYS A 283 15.30 13.62 -14.11
CA LYS A 283 14.68 13.45 -12.80
C LYS A 283 13.61 12.39 -12.90
N ILE A 284 13.48 11.57 -11.87
CA ILE A 284 12.44 10.54 -11.77
C ILE A 284 11.61 10.76 -10.51
N PHE A 285 10.30 10.65 -10.67
CA PHE A 285 9.39 10.48 -9.54
C PHE A 285 8.86 9.05 -9.57
N SER A 286 9.11 8.30 -8.50
CA SER A 286 8.77 6.89 -8.41
C SER A 286 7.60 6.68 -7.44
N PHE A 287 6.56 6.02 -7.95
CA PHE A 287 5.51 5.40 -7.14
C PHE A 287 5.84 3.94 -6.78
N ASN A 288 6.98 3.42 -7.25
CA ASN A 288 7.48 2.11 -6.86
C ASN A 288 8.30 2.23 -5.58
N TYR A 289 8.29 1.16 -4.81
CA TYR A 289 9.11 1.04 -3.60
C TYR A 289 10.54 0.58 -3.91
N THR A 290 10.80 0.09 -5.13
CA THR A 290 12.08 -0.46 -5.59
C THR A 290 12.86 0.58 -6.40
N ASN A 291 14.18 0.42 -6.45
CA ASN A 291 15.10 1.28 -7.22
C ASN A 291 15.45 0.73 -8.60
N THR A 292 14.49 0.08 -9.28
CA THR A 292 14.68 -0.61 -10.56
C THR A 292 15.41 0.24 -11.60
N TYR A 293 14.99 1.50 -11.81
CA TYR A 293 15.62 2.35 -12.83
C TYR A 293 17.11 2.57 -12.54
N GLN A 294 17.45 2.95 -11.30
CA GLN A 294 18.82 3.24 -10.86
C GLN A 294 19.72 2.00 -10.92
N ARG A 295 19.14 0.80 -10.75
CA ARG A 295 19.86 -0.47 -10.82
C ARG A 295 20.14 -0.92 -12.25
N LEU A 296 19.25 -0.63 -13.19
CA LEU A 296 19.28 -1.23 -14.53
C LEU A 296 19.78 -0.28 -15.62
N TYR A 297 19.73 1.03 -15.39
CA TYR A 297 20.05 2.04 -16.39
C TYR A 297 21.09 3.03 -15.84
N ASP A 298 20.72 4.32 -15.77
CA ASP A 298 21.62 5.39 -15.41
C ASP A 298 21.43 5.84 -13.95
N SER A 299 22.47 6.46 -13.41
CA SER A 299 22.38 7.22 -12.17
C SER A 299 21.61 8.52 -12.42
N VAL A 300 20.31 8.49 -12.11
CA VAL A 300 19.41 9.64 -12.15
C VAL A 300 18.88 9.89 -10.74
N ASP A 301 18.67 11.17 -10.41
CA ASP A 301 18.00 11.55 -9.16
C ASP A 301 16.56 11.03 -9.14
N VAL A 302 16.22 10.25 -8.11
CA VAL A 302 14.92 9.60 -7.95
C VAL A 302 14.30 10.04 -6.63
N GLU A 303 13.05 10.48 -6.71
CA GLU A 303 12.23 10.85 -5.57
C GLU A 303 11.09 9.84 -5.42
N TYR A 304 11.04 9.20 -4.25
CA TYR A 304 10.11 8.10 -3.97
C TYR A 304 8.86 8.63 -3.27
N LEU A 305 7.81 8.90 -4.05
CA LEU A 305 6.60 9.56 -3.57
C LEU A 305 5.80 8.72 -2.56
N HIS A 306 5.96 7.40 -2.61
CA HIS A 306 5.39 6.46 -1.64
C HIS A 306 6.45 5.83 -0.72
N GLY A 307 7.63 6.45 -0.63
CA GLY A 307 8.78 5.87 0.06
C GLY A 307 9.39 4.67 -0.68
N SER A 308 10.47 4.16 -0.10
CA SER A 308 11.28 3.07 -0.65
C SER A 308 11.46 1.94 0.36
N CYS A 309 11.67 0.74 -0.16
CA CYS A 309 12.13 -0.41 0.63
C CYS A 309 13.59 -0.26 1.08
N GLY A 310 13.99 -1.01 2.11
CA GLY A 310 15.35 -1.00 2.65
C GLY A 310 15.40 -1.19 4.18
N GLU A 311 16.59 -1.05 4.75
CA GLU A 311 16.81 -1.09 6.21
C GLU A 311 16.11 0.07 6.95
N HIS A 312 16.09 1.25 6.33
CA HIS A 312 15.38 2.43 6.81
C HIS A 312 14.15 2.71 5.93
N GLN A 313 13.33 1.66 5.73
CA GLN A 313 12.14 1.77 4.88
C GLN A 313 11.23 2.90 5.37
N ASN A 314 10.61 3.58 4.41
CA ASN A 314 9.62 4.62 4.66
C ASN A 314 8.36 4.43 3.79
N ILE A 315 8.03 3.17 3.47
CA ILE A 315 6.91 2.77 2.62
C ILE A 315 5.60 3.37 3.14
N VAL A 316 4.88 4.02 2.22
CA VAL A 316 3.53 4.56 2.41
C VAL A 316 2.55 3.59 1.76
N LEU A 317 1.72 2.96 2.59
CA LEU A 317 0.76 1.96 2.15
C LEU A 317 -0.51 2.09 3.01
N GLY A 318 -1.40 2.98 2.58
CA GLY A 318 -2.61 3.33 3.32
C GLY A 318 -3.76 3.73 2.39
N VAL A 319 -4.87 4.15 2.98
CA VAL A 319 -6.04 4.63 2.24
C VAL A 319 -5.84 6.09 1.80
N SER A 320 -6.59 6.54 0.80
CA SER A 320 -6.52 7.94 0.35
C SER A 320 -7.00 8.92 1.43
N ASP A 321 -8.12 8.63 2.10
CA ASP A 321 -8.68 9.47 3.15
C ASP A 321 -9.59 8.67 4.11
N VAL A 322 -9.83 9.21 5.30
CA VAL A 322 -10.79 8.71 6.28
C VAL A 322 -12.11 9.47 6.12
N LYS A 323 -13.11 8.80 5.55
CA LYS A 323 -14.42 9.42 5.28
C LYS A 323 -15.37 9.42 6.48
N ASP A 324 -15.22 8.45 7.37
CA ASP A 324 -16.13 8.24 8.51
C ASP A 324 -15.88 9.26 9.64
N GLU A 325 -16.94 9.89 10.14
CA GLU A 325 -16.84 10.93 11.16
C GLU A 325 -16.37 10.40 12.52
N ALA A 326 -16.67 9.15 12.89
CA ALA A 326 -16.18 8.56 14.13
C ALA A 326 -14.66 8.38 14.08
N LEU A 327 -14.14 7.91 12.94
CA LEU A 327 -12.71 7.76 12.73
C LEU A 327 -11.97 9.11 12.70
N LYS A 328 -12.58 10.16 12.13
CA LYS A 328 -12.03 11.52 12.19
C LYS A 328 -11.97 12.05 13.61
N LYS A 329 -13.05 11.87 14.38
CA LYS A 329 -13.12 12.27 15.80
C LYS A 329 -12.04 11.58 16.64
N LEU A 330 -11.77 10.31 16.35
CA LEU A 330 -10.70 9.51 16.96
C LEU A 330 -9.31 9.75 16.34
N LYS A 331 -9.19 10.67 15.38
CA LYS A 331 -7.93 11.02 14.70
C LYS A 331 -7.21 9.81 14.09
N ALA A 332 -7.96 8.88 13.50
CA ALA A 332 -7.43 7.68 12.84
C ALA A 332 -6.70 7.99 11.51
N TYR A 333 -6.06 9.15 11.40
CA TYR A 333 -5.37 9.60 10.20
C TYR A 333 -4.11 8.80 9.89
N GLY A 334 -3.56 8.04 10.85
CA GLY A 334 -2.41 7.15 10.63
C GLY A 334 -2.62 6.11 9.50
N PHE A 335 -3.87 5.76 9.18
CA PHE A 335 -4.18 4.88 8.06
C PHE A 335 -4.13 5.57 6.68
N THR A 336 -4.06 6.90 6.64
CA THR A 336 -4.08 7.67 5.39
C THR A 336 -2.68 7.82 4.80
N LYS A 337 -2.59 7.79 3.48
CA LYS A 337 -1.34 8.05 2.76
C LYS A 337 -0.78 9.43 3.08
N TYR A 338 -1.61 10.47 3.17
CA TYR A 338 -1.13 11.83 3.43
C TYR A 338 -0.44 11.93 4.80
N HIS A 339 -1.02 11.34 5.85
CA HIS A 339 -0.42 11.35 7.18
C HIS A 339 0.88 10.55 7.19
N GLN A 340 0.88 9.36 6.57
CA GLN A 340 2.09 8.53 6.47
C GLN A 340 3.23 9.26 5.74
N LYS A 341 2.93 9.98 4.65
CA LYS A 341 3.92 10.79 3.92
C LYS A 341 4.52 11.88 4.79
N LEU A 342 3.68 12.62 5.52
CA LEU A 342 4.11 13.68 6.45
C LEU A 342 4.91 13.12 7.64
N PHE A 343 4.60 11.90 8.07
CA PHE A 343 5.26 11.26 9.21
C PHE A 343 6.59 10.59 8.82
N LYS A 344 6.68 10.07 7.60
CA LYS A 344 7.82 9.29 7.09
C LYS A 344 8.75 10.09 6.16
N ASP A 345 8.53 11.40 6.04
CA ASP A 345 9.31 12.33 5.21
C ASP A 345 9.47 11.89 3.74
N THR A 346 8.47 11.22 3.16
CA THR A 346 8.58 10.69 1.79
C THR A 346 8.27 11.73 0.71
N ASP A 347 7.54 12.80 1.04
CA ASP A 347 7.21 13.86 0.07
C ASP A 347 6.71 15.17 0.72
N TYR A 348 7.26 16.30 0.23
CA TYR A 348 6.74 17.65 0.45
C TYR A 348 6.79 18.55 -0.79
N LEU A 349 7.30 18.10 -1.95
CA LEU A 349 7.77 19.01 -3.01
C LEU A 349 7.44 18.56 -4.44
N PHE A 350 6.60 17.54 -4.64
CA PHE A 350 6.24 17.06 -5.99
C PHE A 350 5.83 18.19 -6.94
N LEU A 351 6.69 18.47 -7.93
CA LEU A 351 6.54 19.54 -8.92
C LEU A 351 6.30 20.96 -8.34
N ASP A 352 6.53 21.18 -7.05
CA ASP A 352 6.16 22.43 -6.36
C ASP A 352 6.91 23.64 -6.91
N HIS A 353 8.19 23.50 -7.26
CA HIS A 353 8.95 24.55 -7.94
C HIS A 353 8.31 24.99 -9.26
N PHE A 354 7.70 24.07 -10.01
CA PHE A 354 7.01 24.40 -11.25
C PHE A 354 5.65 25.05 -10.99
N LYS A 355 4.92 24.58 -9.97
CA LYS A 355 3.68 25.20 -9.51
C LYS A 355 3.93 26.63 -9.05
N GLU A 356 4.99 26.89 -8.30
CA GLU A 356 5.37 28.23 -7.85
C GLU A 356 5.67 29.14 -9.03
N LYS A 357 6.42 28.68 -10.04
CA LYS A 357 6.65 29.43 -11.29
C LYS A 357 5.35 29.81 -12.00
N VAL A 358 4.38 28.90 -12.07
CA VAL A 358 3.04 29.18 -12.62
C VAL A 358 2.37 30.30 -11.83
N GLN A 359 2.39 30.23 -10.50
CA GLN A 359 1.73 31.21 -9.64
C GLN A 359 2.39 32.59 -9.71
N ILE A 360 3.73 32.65 -9.69
CA ILE A 360 4.48 33.90 -9.85
C ILE A 360 4.14 34.54 -11.20
N HIS A 361 4.10 33.75 -12.27
CA HIS A 361 3.76 34.25 -13.60
C HIS A 361 2.32 34.79 -13.69
N LYS A 362 1.35 34.11 -13.07
CA LYS A 362 -0.04 34.61 -12.96
C LYS A 362 -0.11 35.96 -12.26
N LYS A 363 0.60 36.12 -11.15
CA LYS A 363 0.67 37.41 -10.42
C LYS A 363 1.30 38.51 -11.28
N LYS A 364 2.33 38.19 -12.06
CA LYS A 364 2.94 39.14 -13.01
C LYS A 364 1.93 39.63 -14.06
N ILE A 365 1.11 38.73 -14.62
CA ILE A 365 0.04 39.09 -15.56
C ILE A 365 -0.99 40.00 -14.89
N GLU A 366 -1.48 39.60 -13.72
CA GLU A 366 -2.50 40.38 -13.00
C GLU A 366 -2.00 41.79 -12.67
N TYR A 367 -0.77 41.91 -12.21
CA TYR A 367 -0.14 43.21 -11.94
C TYR A 367 -0.02 44.03 -13.22
N PHE A 368 0.48 43.43 -14.31
CA PHE A 368 0.65 44.11 -15.60
C PHE A 368 -0.68 44.64 -16.18
N GLU A 369 -1.76 43.87 -16.06
CA GLU A 369 -3.09 44.26 -16.56
C GLU A 369 -3.79 45.29 -15.63
N LYS A 370 -3.46 45.32 -14.33
CA LYS A 370 -3.94 46.33 -13.37
C LYS A 370 -3.17 47.64 -13.44
N ASP A 371 -1.97 47.66 -14.02
CA ASP A 371 -1.17 48.87 -14.13
C ASP A 371 -1.73 49.79 -15.23
N PHE A 372 -2.52 50.78 -14.81
CA PHE A 372 -3.18 51.80 -15.64
C PHE A 372 -2.21 52.94 -16.06
N GLY A 373 -0.90 52.75 -15.91
CA GLY A 373 0.09 53.80 -16.14
C GLY A 373 0.30 54.24 -17.61
N ASP A 374 0.74 55.50 -17.73
CA ASP A 374 1.01 56.34 -18.91
C ASP A 374 2.18 55.85 -19.80
N SER A 375 2.39 54.53 -19.88
CA SER A 375 3.49 53.91 -20.62
C SER A 375 3.26 53.95 -22.13
N ASP A 376 4.33 54.10 -22.92
CA ASP A 376 4.31 53.97 -24.38
C ASP A 376 3.53 52.70 -24.81
N PRO A 377 2.44 52.84 -25.60
CA PRO A 377 1.63 51.71 -26.06
C PRO A 377 2.44 50.61 -26.76
N THR A 378 3.51 50.99 -27.46
CA THR A 378 4.36 50.05 -28.20
C THR A 378 5.20 49.22 -27.23
N ALA A 379 5.89 49.86 -26.29
CA ALA A 379 6.61 49.18 -25.22
C ALA A 379 5.68 48.27 -24.37
N LYS A 380 4.45 48.73 -24.07
CA LYS A 380 3.46 47.93 -23.36
C LYS A 380 3.08 46.67 -24.14
N LYS A 381 2.88 46.78 -25.46
CA LYS A 381 2.59 45.63 -26.34
C LYS A 381 3.72 44.60 -26.35
N PHE A 382 4.97 45.04 -26.51
CA PHE A 382 6.13 44.13 -26.51
C PHE A 382 6.34 43.45 -25.15
N THR A 383 6.17 44.20 -24.06
CA THR A 383 6.26 43.65 -22.70
C THR A 383 5.19 42.60 -22.48
N ARG A 384 3.95 42.89 -22.90
CA ARG A 384 2.84 41.92 -22.84
C ARG A 384 3.14 40.67 -23.66
N GLN A 385 3.72 40.83 -24.86
CA GLN A 385 4.09 39.70 -25.71
C GLN A 385 5.13 38.81 -25.03
N ASN A 386 6.22 39.39 -24.51
CA ASN A 386 7.24 38.64 -23.76
C ASN A 386 6.65 37.93 -22.55
N LEU A 387 5.78 38.60 -21.80
CA LEU A 387 5.11 38.02 -20.64
C LEU A 387 4.25 36.80 -21.04
N MET A 388 3.54 36.87 -22.17
CA MET A 388 2.62 35.82 -22.60
C MET A 388 3.33 34.67 -23.33
N GLU A 389 4.38 34.95 -24.10
CA GLU A 389 5.00 33.98 -25.02
C GLU A 389 6.31 33.39 -24.50
N VAL A 390 7.06 34.12 -23.68
CA VAL A 390 8.39 33.72 -23.20
C VAL A 390 8.34 33.37 -21.72
N ASP A 391 7.95 34.31 -20.86
CA ASP A 391 7.94 34.13 -19.40
C ASP A 391 6.93 33.08 -18.92
N SER A 392 5.93 32.77 -19.75
CA SER A 392 4.91 31.77 -19.45
C SER A 392 5.43 30.33 -19.53
N LYS A 393 6.57 30.11 -20.21
CA LYS A 393 7.06 28.78 -20.58
C LYS A 393 7.82 28.10 -19.45
N ILE A 394 7.43 26.87 -19.15
CA ILE A 394 8.09 25.98 -18.19
C ILE A 394 8.99 24.97 -18.92
N ASN A 395 8.62 24.57 -20.14
CA ASN A 395 9.39 23.66 -21.01
C ASN A 395 9.65 22.28 -20.38
N LEU A 396 8.58 21.52 -20.13
CA LEU A 396 8.64 20.19 -19.53
C LEU A 396 8.10 19.13 -20.50
N ASN A 397 8.84 18.02 -20.62
CA ASN A 397 8.34 16.79 -21.19
C ASN A 397 8.27 15.76 -20.06
N ILE A 398 7.08 15.24 -19.81
CA ILE A 398 6.81 14.31 -18.72
C ILE A 398 6.34 13.00 -19.33
N SER A 399 7.10 11.95 -19.09
CA SER A 399 6.77 10.59 -19.50
C SER A 399 6.22 9.83 -18.30
N ILE A 400 5.10 9.14 -18.45
CA ILE A 400 4.50 8.31 -17.39
C ILE A 400 4.52 6.86 -17.84
N TRP A 401 5.19 5.99 -17.09
CA TRP A 401 5.31 4.57 -17.41
C TRP A 401 4.84 3.71 -16.25
N GLY A 402 3.79 2.92 -16.48
CA GLY A 402 3.39 1.85 -15.56
C GLY A 402 2.70 2.34 -14.29
N TYR A 403 2.40 3.63 -14.22
CA TYR A 403 1.61 4.26 -13.18
C TYR A 403 0.12 4.15 -13.50
N SER A 404 -0.70 3.82 -12.50
CA SER A 404 -2.14 3.55 -12.66
C SER A 404 -2.99 4.79 -12.91
N LEU A 405 -2.47 5.98 -12.60
CA LEU A 405 -3.21 7.25 -12.61
C LEU A 405 -4.51 7.16 -11.78
N ASP A 406 -4.50 6.39 -10.69
CA ASP A 406 -5.69 6.07 -9.90
C ASP A 406 -6.10 7.19 -8.93
N ILE A 407 -7.36 7.16 -8.49
CA ILE A 407 -7.92 8.10 -7.52
C ILE A 407 -7.16 8.11 -6.18
N SER A 408 -6.48 7.02 -5.83
CA SER A 408 -5.69 6.96 -4.60
C SER A 408 -4.54 7.97 -4.56
N ASP A 409 -4.09 8.43 -5.73
CA ASP A 409 -2.98 9.36 -5.91
C ASP A 409 -3.43 10.65 -6.64
N LYS A 410 -4.72 10.97 -6.51
CA LYS A 410 -5.42 12.07 -7.18
C LYS A 410 -4.66 13.40 -7.12
N ASP A 411 -4.09 13.74 -5.97
CA ASP A 411 -3.48 15.05 -5.75
C ASP A 411 -2.25 15.28 -6.64
N TYR A 412 -1.41 14.25 -6.84
CA TYR A 412 -0.29 14.32 -7.79
C TYR A 412 -0.74 14.50 -9.22
N ILE A 413 -1.83 13.83 -9.59
CA ILE A 413 -2.40 13.94 -10.93
C ILE A 413 -2.95 15.35 -11.13
N ILE A 414 -3.65 15.91 -10.14
CA ILE A 414 -4.14 17.29 -10.20
C ILE A 414 -2.98 18.27 -10.35
N ASP A 415 -1.92 18.11 -9.55
CA ASP A 415 -0.74 18.96 -9.57
C ASP A 415 -0.04 18.93 -10.93
N LEU A 416 0.23 17.74 -11.46
CA LEU A 416 0.80 17.54 -12.79
C LEU A 416 -0.03 18.25 -13.88
N PHE A 417 -1.33 17.99 -13.90
CA PHE A 417 -2.24 18.54 -14.90
C PHE A 417 -2.69 19.97 -14.60
N SER A 418 -2.14 20.63 -13.57
CA SER A 418 -2.32 22.05 -13.29
C SER A 418 -1.27 22.93 -13.97
N LEU A 419 -0.17 22.31 -14.46
CA LEU A 419 0.97 23.02 -15.04
C LEU A 419 0.70 23.61 -16.42
N ASN A 420 -0.36 23.20 -17.12
CA ASN A 420 -0.97 23.99 -18.19
C ASN A 420 -2.38 24.40 -17.72
N ASP A 421 -2.71 25.67 -17.90
CA ASP A 421 -3.99 26.26 -17.52
C ASP A 421 -4.78 26.66 -18.78
N GLU A 422 -5.20 27.92 -18.87
CA GLU A 422 -5.71 28.50 -20.12
C GLU A 422 -4.59 28.80 -21.12
N MET A 423 -3.34 28.85 -20.66
CA MET A 423 -2.16 29.12 -21.46
C MET A 423 -1.35 27.85 -21.71
N ASP A 424 -0.79 27.74 -22.90
CA ASP A 424 0.22 26.72 -23.21
C ASP A 424 1.56 27.12 -22.59
N ARG A 425 1.92 26.48 -21.48
CA ARG A 425 3.20 26.70 -20.78
C ARG A 425 4.32 25.80 -21.30
N ASN A 426 4.10 25.16 -22.44
CA ASN A 426 4.98 24.17 -23.05
C ASN A 426 5.29 22.98 -22.12
N VAL A 427 4.26 22.51 -21.42
CA VAL A 427 4.29 21.23 -20.69
C VAL A 427 3.61 20.18 -21.57
N ARG A 428 4.29 19.04 -21.78
CA ARG A 428 3.82 17.91 -22.59
C ARG A 428 3.89 16.64 -21.75
N VAL A 429 2.81 15.88 -21.73
CA VAL A 429 2.67 14.63 -20.98
C VAL A 429 2.43 13.49 -21.97
N THR A 430 3.28 12.47 -21.90
CA THR A 430 3.13 11.22 -22.64
C THR A 430 2.86 10.10 -21.64
N VAL A 431 1.71 9.43 -21.78
CA VAL A 431 1.35 8.27 -20.95
C VAL A 431 1.57 7.00 -21.76
N TYR A 432 2.43 6.12 -21.25
CA TYR A 432 2.69 4.83 -21.86
C TYR A 432 1.70 3.76 -21.39
N TYR A 433 1.22 2.93 -22.33
CA TYR A 433 0.30 1.82 -22.04
C TYR A 433 0.78 0.52 -22.68
N TYR A 434 0.55 -0.60 -21.99
CA TYR A 434 1.01 -1.92 -22.45
C TYR A 434 0.06 -2.57 -23.47
N ASP A 435 -1.26 -2.37 -23.32
CA ASP A 435 -2.28 -2.88 -24.24
C ASP A 435 -3.48 -1.90 -24.35
N PRO A 436 -4.42 -2.13 -25.29
CA PRO A 436 -5.60 -1.28 -25.44
C PRO A 436 -6.50 -1.20 -24.20
N ASN A 437 -6.58 -2.26 -23.38
CA ASN A 437 -7.39 -2.28 -22.17
C ASN A 437 -6.78 -1.38 -21.08
N ALA A 438 -5.46 -1.39 -20.95
CA ALA A 438 -4.72 -0.50 -20.07
C ALA A 438 -4.94 0.95 -20.46
N LYS A 439 -4.85 1.27 -21.77
CA LYS A 439 -5.15 2.61 -22.27
C LYS A 439 -6.55 3.06 -21.88
N PHE A 440 -7.54 2.18 -22.02
CA PHE A 440 -8.93 2.47 -21.64
C PHE A 440 -9.05 2.76 -20.13
N SER A 441 -8.46 1.93 -19.28
CA SER A 441 -8.47 2.15 -17.82
C SER A 441 -7.77 3.44 -17.41
N LEU A 442 -6.59 3.73 -17.96
CA LEU A 442 -5.85 4.96 -17.68
C LEU A 442 -6.66 6.20 -18.06
N LEU A 443 -7.33 6.16 -19.22
CA LEU A 443 -8.19 7.27 -19.65
C LEU A 443 -9.40 7.45 -18.74
N ASN A 444 -10.05 6.37 -18.30
CA ASN A 444 -11.18 6.45 -17.38
C ASN A 444 -10.78 7.05 -16.03
N ASN A 445 -9.61 6.67 -15.50
CA ASN A 445 -9.12 7.23 -14.25
C ASN A 445 -8.83 8.73 -14.38
N LEU A 446 -8.18 9.16 -15.48
CA LEU A 446 -7.98 10.58 -15.75
C LEU A 446 -9.30 11.35 -15.88
N LEU A 447 -10.31 10.78 -16.54
CA LEU A 447 -11.63 11.39 -16.66
C LEU A 447 -12.33 11.52 -15.30
N ALA A 448 -12.20 10.51 -14.43
CA ALA A 448 -12.77 10.55 -13.08
C ALA A 448 -12.12 11.61 -12.19
N ILE A 449 -10.83 11.89 -12.40
CA ILE A 449 -10.05 12.84 -11.58
C ILE A 449 -10.14 14.27 -12.11
N LEU A 450 -9.97 14.47 -13.42
CA LEU A 450 -9.81 15.77 -14.06
C LEU A 450 -11.10 16.29 -14.73
N ASN A 451 -12.10 15.44 -14.87
CA ASN A 451 -13.32 15.66 -15.66
C ASN A 451 -13.08 15.73 -17.18
N LYS A 452 -14.17 15.57 -17.93
CA LYS A 452 -14.19 15.52 -19.41
C LYS A 452 -13.50 16.73 -20.05
N ASP A 453 -13.89 17.94 -19.68
CA ASP A 453 -13.47 19.17 -20.37
C ASP A 453 -11.95 19.37 -20.31
N LYS A 454 -11.34 19.06 -19.16
CA LYS A 454 -9.90 19.19 -18.96
C LYS A 454 -9.12 18.16 -19.78
N VAL A 455 -9.54 16.89 -19.75
CA VAL A 455 -8.88 15.83 -20.53
C VAL A 455 -8.98 16.11 -22.03
N GLU A 456 -10.18 16.48 -22.52
CA GLU A 456 -10.37 16.82 -23.94
C GLU A 456 -9.49 17.98 -24.38
N LYS A 457 -9.41 19.05 -23.57
CA LYS A 457 -8.57 20.21 -23.86
C LYS A 457 -7.10 19.81 -23.99
N TRP A 458 -6.58 19.05 -23.03
CA TRP A 458 -5.19 18.58 -23.03
C TRP A 458 -4.88 17.71 -24.25
N MET A 459 -5.78 16.82 -24.64
CA MET A 459 -5.59 15.96 -25.82
C MET A 459 -5.70 16.75 -27.13
N LYS A 460 -6.70 17.62 -27.28
CA LYS A 460 -6.91 18.45 -28.49
C LYS A 460 -5.71 19.37 -28.75
N ASN A 461 -5.14 19.94 -27.69
CA ASN A 461 -3.94 20.79 -27.79
C ASN A 461 -2.64 19.99 -27.91
N LYS A 462 -2.70 18.65 -27.98
CA LYS A 462 -1.54 17.74 -27.98
C LYS A 462 -0.62 17.90 -26.76
N TRP A 463 -1.14 18.42 -25.65
CA TRP A 463 -0.45 18.49 -24.35
C TRP A 463 -0.42 17.14 -23.64
N LEU A 464 -1.45 16.30 -23.85
CA LEU A 464 -1.51 14.92 -23.40
C LEU A 464 -1.57 13.97 -24.59
N GLN A 465 -0.72 12.94 -24.58
CA GLN A 465 -0.72 11.87 -25.58
C GLN A 465 -0.58 10.51 -24.92
N PHE A 466 -1.16 9.49 -25.55
CA PHE A 466 -1.00 8.09 -25.16
C PHE A 466 -0.18 7.37 -26.21
N LYS A 467 0.88 6.66 -25.80
CA LYS A 467 1.72 5.84 -26.69
C LYS A 467 1.87 4.41 -26.15
N PRO A 468 2.08 3.41 -27.01
CA PRO A 468 2.48 2.08 -26.54
C PRO A 468 3.77 2.17 -25.71
N ASN A 469 3.93 1.25 -24.75
CA ASN A 469 5.18 1.14 -23.98
C ASN A 469 6.41 1.08 -24.92
N PRO A 470 7.52 1.75 -24.56
CA PRO A 470 8.79 1.52 -25.22
C PRO A 470 9.18 0.04 -25.17
N GLU A 471 9.88 -0.44 -26.20
CA GLU A 471 10.38 -1.81 -26.22
C GLU A 471 11.59 -1.92 -25.29
N ILE A 472 11.55 -2.84 -24.33
CA ILE A 472 12.72 -3.19 -23.52
C ILE A 472 13.42 -4.35 -24.23
N LYS A 473 14.67 -4.12 -24.65
CA LYS A 473 15.51 -5.16 -25.24
C LYS A 473 16.44 -5.72 -24.19
N PHE A 474 16.36 -7.03 -24.02
CA PHE A 474 17.32 -7.82 -23.27
C PHE A 474 18.35 -8.36 -24.26
N GLY A 475 19.62 -8.08 -23.98
CA GLY A 475 20.76 -8.46 -24.82
C GLY A 475 21.15 -9.94 -24.67
N GLU A 476 22.34 -10.27 -25.16
CA GLU A 476 22.89 -11.62 -24.99
C GLU A 476 23.24 -11.88 -23.51
N ILE A 477 23.07 -13.14 -23.09
CA ILE A 477 23.36 -13.57 -21.71
C ILE A 477 24.87 -13.50 -21.48
N ILE A 478 25.26 -12.71 -20.48
CA ILE A 478 26.62 -12.58 -19.98
C ILE A 478 26.89 -13.78 -19.06
N SER A 479 27.78 -14.69 -19.48
CA SER A 479 28.18 -15.81 -18.63
C SER A 479 28.97 -15.33 -17.41
N GLU A 480 28.80 -15.96 -16.25
CA GLU A 480 29.52 -15.64 -14.99
C GLU A 480 31.06 -15.68 -15.09
N LYS A 481 31.64 -16.20 -16.18
CA LYS A 481 33.10 -16.26 -16.39
C LYS A 481 33.74 -14.96 -16.88
N THR A 482 32.95 -13.90 -17.08
CA THR A 482 33.43 -12.64 -17.67
C THR A 482 33.07 -11.38 -16.87
N ALA A 483 32.53 -11.53 -15.65
CA ALA A 483 32.27 -10.41 -14.74
C ALA A 483 33.36 -10.27 -13.67
#